data_AF-A0A7S2IDX0-F1
#
_entry.id   AF-A0A7S2IDX0-F1
#
_cell.length_a   1.000
_cell.length_b   1.000
_cell.length_c   1.000
_cell.angle_alpha   90.00
_cell.angle_beta   90.00
_cell.angle_gamma   90.00
#
_symmetry.space_group_name_H-M   'P 1'
#
loop_
_entity.id
_entity.type
_entity.pdbx_description
1 polymer ?
#
loop_
_entity_poly.entity_id
_entity_poly.type
_entity_poly.pdbx_seq_one_letter_code
_entity_poly.pdbx_strand_id
1 'polypeptide(L)'
;MATSPAERKRQERRCPGPRGDERMNRALIAREANPELPLLDALLDGGFIFPGLGIEKNDKLVRDADGVTLYQRKNQLMRRQREARKRNSKTPRTKQREVKASNRTKIPHSPSSNRSSIVYDVSPSQNLADMELFREGDDVHSKFDIFEDLNFEEMVYPQEEQKELGILSETDMTEIVNDLYGIGISNKRAGVTDETLRWFDEALDEIPLHQKMSLVKAQRINPNLVDKKQKAVFLRWADFNVRKAAARYVKYWNNRQELFGDDAFFPLTLDRALTKENAIMLSHPHRILTQKDNYGRAIIWGDPVPYNRAIHSKESVLRCFWYNIHNALEDEAVQQKGFILIVDVRNGDISKHFDRAAEKLKFHSINECLPMKLKSVHIIRPSTFGYLIMPIIKFIIGRILRLRFVVHTGTEKEILESFSSYGISEDIILSQTRR
;
A
#
# COMPACT_ATOMS: atom_id res chain seq x y z
N MET A 1 -11.16 -55.66 2.48
CA MET A 1 -10.83 -55.56 1.04
C MET A 1 -9.33 -55.32 0.91
N ALA A 2 -8.59 -56.29 0.37
CA ALA A 2 -7.13 -56.20 0.25
C ALA A 2 -6.76 -55.41 -1.02
N THR A 3 -5.90 -54.40 -0.88
CA THR A 3 -5.40 -53.59 -2.01
C THR A 3 -4.57 -54.45 -2.95
N SER A 4 -4.70 -54.18 -4.26
CA SER A 4 -4.08 -55.03 -5.27
C SER A 4 -2.54 -54.93 -5.23
N PRO A 5 -1.79 -55.99 -5.61
CA PRO A 5 -0.33 -55.94 -5.69
C PRO A 5 0.20 -54.82 -6.59
N ALA A 6 -0.60 -54.37 -7.57
CA ALA A 6 -0.28 -53.26 -8.45
C ALA A 6 -0.38 -51.89 -7.75
N GLU A 7 -1.31 -51.72 -6.79
CA GLU A 7 -1.42 -50.50 -5.98
C GLU A 7 -0.29 -50.39 -4.95
N ARG A 8 0.13 -51.51 -4.36
CA ARG A 8 1.31 -51.54 -3.46
C ARG A 8 2.60 -51.12 -4.19
N LYS A 9 2.85 -51.66 -5.39
CA LYS A 9 4.00 -51.24 -6.22
C LYS A 9 3.93 -49.79 -6.69
N ARG A 10 2.74 -49.19 -6.78
CA ARG A 10 2.57 -47.78 -7.17
C ARG A 10 2.79 -46.82 -6.00
N GLN A 11 2.53 -47.25 -4.76
CA GLN A 11 2.91 -46.53 -3.55
C GLN A 11 4.43 -46.58 -3.29
N GLU A 12 5.08 -47.72 -3.57
CA GLU A 12 6.53 -47.89 -3.35
C GLU A 12 7.41 -47.21 -4.42
N ARG A 13 6.87 -46.91 -5.61
CA ARG A 13 7.62 -46.29 -6.72
C ARG A 13 7.56 -44.76 -6.78
N ARG A 14 6.97 -44.10 -5.77
CA ARG A 14 7.25 -42.68 -5.55
C ARG A 14 8.66 -42.58 -4.99
N CYS A 15 9.65 -42.45 -5.88
CA CYS A 15 11.04 -42.22 -5.54
C CYS A 15 11.11 -41.26 -4.33
N PRO A 16 11.70 -41.67 -3.20
CA PRO A 16 11.87 -40.77 -2.09
C PRO A 16 12.93 -39.76 -2.53
N GLY A 17 12.49 -38.62 -3.04
CA GLY A 17 13.31 -37.41 -2.93
C GLY A 17 13.78 -37.28 -1.47
N PRO A 18 14.93 -36.63 -1.21
CA PRO A 18 15.55 -36.56 0.12
C PRO A 18 14.47 -36.43 1.19
N ARG A 19 14.33 -37.46 2.05
CA ARG A 19 13.21 -37.56 2.99
C ARG A 19 13.16 -36.25 3.78
N GLY A 20 12.20 -35.40 3.44
CA GLY A 20 12.11 -34.08 4.04
C GLY A 20 11.89 -34.23 5.54
N ASP A 21 12.52 -33.37 6.34
CA ASP A 21 12.41 -33.32 7.80
C ASP A 21 10.99 -33.67 8.27
N GLU A 22 10.85 -34.75 9.04
CA GLU A 22 9.55 -35.26 9.49
C GLU A 22 8.81 -34.24 10.36
N ARG A 23 9.54 -33.45 11.15
CA ARG A 23 8.95 -32.38 11.97
C ARG A 23 8.31 -31.32 11.09
N MET A 24 8.95 -30.98 9.98
CA MET A 24 8.43 -30.01 9.00
C MET A 24 7.18 -30.53 8.29
N ASN A 25 7.09 -31.84 8.01
CA ASN A 25 5.88 -32.43 7.44
C ASN A 25 4.71 -32.41 8.44
N ARG A 26 4.98 -32.70 9.72
CA ARG A 26 3.96 -32.58 10.78
C ARG A 26 3.47 -31.14 10.94
N ALA A 27 4.39 -30.17 10.94
CA ALA A 27 4.04 -28.75 10.99
C ALA A 27 3.17 -28.30 9.79
N LEU A 28 3.46 -28.82 8.59
CA LEU A 28 2.65 -28.58 7.40
C LEU A 28 1.24 -29.13 7.56
N ILE A 29 1.10 -30.38 8.03
CA ILE A 29 -0.19 -31.04 8.27
C ILE A 29 -1.02 -30.25 9.31
N ALA A 30 -0.40 -29.83 10.42
CA ALA A 30 -1.07 -29.03 11.45
C ALA A 30 -1.65 -27.74 10.87
N ARG A 31 -0.89 -27.05 10.00
CA ARG A 31 -1.37 -25.82 9.38
C ARG A 31 -2.35 -26.02 8.23
N GLU A 32 -2.30 -27.14 7.52
CA GLU A 32 -3.33 -27.50 6.55
C GLU A 32 -4.67 -27.81 7.24
N ALA A 33 -4.61 -28.43 8.42
CA ALA A 33 -5.80 -28.67 9.25
C ALA A 33 -6.36 -27.38 9.85
N ASN A 34 -5.50 -26.43 10.24
CA ASN A 34 -5.90 -25.12 10.76
C ASN A 34 -5.15 -23.96 10.07
N PRO A 35 -5.74 -23.35 9.03
CA PRO A 35 -5.14 -22.22 8.30
C PRO A 35 -4.93 -20.95 9.11
N GLU A 36 -5.48 -20.82 10.31
CA GLU A 36 -5.31 -19.67 11.21
C GLU A 36 -4.22 -19.89 12.28
N LEU A 37 -3.77 -21.14 12.50
CA LEU A 37 -2.72 -21.51 13.48
C LEU A 37 -1.38 -20.78 13.28
N PRO A 38 -0.90 -19.89 14.18
CA PRO A 38 0.35 -19.17 13.99
C PRO A 38 1.54 -20.05 13.54
N LEU A 39 2.42 -19.53 12.67
CA LEU A 39 3.52 -20.32 12.09
C LEU A 39 4.46 -20.91 13.14
N LEU A 40 4.66 -20.21 14.26
CA LEU A 40 5.44 -20.71 15.39
C LEU A 40 4.76 -21.92 16.02
N ASP A 41 3.46 -21.83 16.31
CA ASP A 41 2.68 -22.91 16.93
C ASP A 41 2.65 -24.15 16.03
N ALA A 42 2.48 -23.97 14.72
CA ALA A 42 2.57 -25.06 13.76
C ALA A 42 3.95 -25.77 13.78
N LEU A 43 5.04 -25.01 13.96
CA LEU A 43 6.39 -25.60 14.10
C LEU A 43 6.55 -26.33 15.44
N LEU A 44 6.01 -25.78 16.53
CA LEU A 44 6.01 -26.44 17.84
C LEU A 44 5.22 -27.75 17.79
N ASP A 45 4.04 -27.75 17.17
CA ASP A 45 3.23 -28.97 16.92
C ASP A 45 3.96 -29.97 16.02
N GLY A 46 4.82 -29.49 15.12
CA GLY A 46 5.72 -30.32 14.33
C GLY A 46 6.80 -31.04 15.15
N GLY A 47 7.06 -30.57 16.37
CA GLY A 47 8.12 -31.05 17.26
C GLY A 47 9.43 -30.28 17.13
N PHE A 48 9.42 -29.06 16.61
CA PHE A 48 10.56 -28.16 16.73
C PHE A 48 10.65 -27.60 18.15
N ILE A 49 11.87 -27.52 18.70
CA ILE A 49 12.13 -26.97 20.02
C ILE A 49 13.04 -25.75 19.85
N PHE A 50 12.65 -24.62 20.43
CA PHE A 50 13.38 -23.36 20.35
C PHE A 50 13.75 -22.90 21.78
N PRO A 51 14.94 -23.24 22.30
CA PRO A 51 15.30 -22.98 23.69
C PRO A 51 15.30 -21.50 24.11
N GLY A 52 15.52 -20.58 23.15
CA GLY A 52 15.51 -19.12 23.40
C GLY A 52 14.13 -18.45 23.28
N LEU A 53 13.07 -19.23 23.06
CA LEU A 53 11.72 -18.71 22.87
C LEU A 53 11.20 -18.08 24.17
N GLY A 54 10.83 -16.81 24.12
CA GLY A 54 10.35 -16.04 25.28
C GLY A 54 11.41 -15.17 25.96
N ILE A 55 12.71 -15.49 25.77
CA ILE A 55 13.83 -14.63 26.19
C ILE A 55 14.12 -13.62 25.08
N GLU A 56 14.28 -14.12 23.86
CA GLU A 56 14.57 -13.28 22.70
C GLU A 56 13.31 -13.01 21.88
N LYS A 57 13.06 -11.73 21.58
CA LYS A 57 11.92 -11.29 20.75
C LYS A 57 12.24 -11.35 19.25
N ASN A 58 13.51 -11.48 18.88
CA ASN A 58 13.94 -11.49 17.49
C ASN A 58 14.07 -12.92 16.94
N ASP A 59 13.16 -13.30 16.04
CA ASP A 59 13.12 -14.59 15.35
C ASP A 59 14.45 -14.98 14.65
N LYS A 60 15.31 -14.01 14.31
CA LYS A 60 16.61 -14.25 13.68
C LYS A 60 17.67 -14.77 14.66
N LEU A 61 17.49 -14.51 15.95
CA LEU A 61 18.43 -14.90 17.01
C LEU A 61 18.04 -16.23 17.66
N VAL A 62 16.75 -16.55 17.69
CA VAL A 62 16.24 -17.82 18.23
C VAL A 62 16.59 -18.97 17.28
N ARG A 63 17.26 -20.00 17.79
CA ARG A 63 17.66 -21.21 17.03
C ARG A 63 16.99 -22.46 17.59
N ASP A 64 16.76 -23.44 16.72
CA ASP A 64 16.30 -24.77 17.12
C ASP A 64 17.47 -25.66 17.58
N ALA A 65 17.15 -26.90 17.96
CA ALA A 65 18.14 -27.90 18.38
C ALA A 65 19.18 -28.25 17.30
N ASP A 66 18.92 -27.94 16.02
CA ASP A 66 19.85 -28.17 14.91
C ASP A 66 20.63 -26.90 14.55
N GLY A 67 20.49 -25.83 15.34
CA GLY A 67 21.14 -24.53 15.08
C GLY A 67 20.48 -23.71 13.96
N VAL A 68 19.33 -24.12 13.42
CA VAL A 68 18.59 -23.40 12.38
C VAL A 68 17.73 -22.32 13.02
N THR A 69 17.72 -21.11 12.46
CA THR A 69 16.96 -20.00 13.07
C THR A 69 15.45 -20.21 12.92
N LEU A 70 14.67 -19.69 13.88
CA LEU A 70 13.22 -19.72 13.84
C LEU A 70 12.69 -19.04 12.55
N TYR A 71 13.29 -17.92 12.16
CA TYR A 71 13.00 -17.26 10.88
C TYR A 71 13.15 -18.20 9.67
N GLN A 72 14.25 -18.96 9.61
CA GLN A 72 14.50 -19.91 8.53
C GLN A 72 13.45 -21.03 8.50
N ARG A 73 13.07 -21.59 9.66
CA ARG A 73 12.03 -22.63 9.74
C ARG A 73 10.65 -22.11 9.33
N LYS A 74 10.26 -20.91 9.75
CA LYS A 74 9.01 -20.25 9.31
C LYS A 74 8.96 -20.11 7.79
N ASN A 75 10.06 -19.67 7.17
CA ASN A 75 10.16 -19.52 5.72
C ASN A 75 10.09 -20.87 4.97
N GLN A 76 10.74 -21.92 5.50
CA GLN A 76 10.64 -23.27 4.94
C GLN A 76 9.20 -23.79 4.96
N LEU A 77 8.48 -23.58 6.06
CA LEU A 77 7.07 -23.98 6.19
C LEU A 77 6.19 -23.23 5.18
N MET A 78 6.32 -21.91 5.07
CA MET A 78 5.56 -21.11 4.09
C MET A 78 5.84 -21.54 2.64
N ARG A 79 7.10 -21.86 2.30
CA ARG A 79 7.44 -22.38 0.96
C ARG A 79 6.73 -23.70 0.69
N ARG A 80 6.75 -24.64 1.64
CA ARG A 80 6.07 -25.94 1.47
C ARG A 80 4.56 -25.80 1.36
N GLN A 81 3.94 -24.88 2.10
CA GLN A 81 2.51 -24.57 1.96
C GLN A 81 2.16 -24.08 0.55
N ARG A 82 2.99 -23.21 -0.03
CA ARG A 82 2.80 -22.75 -1.42
C ARG A 82 2.92 -23.89 -2.42
N GLU A 83 3.91 -24.76 -2.26
CA GLU A 83 4.09 -25.94 -3.11
C GLU A 83 2.92 -26.92 -2.99
N ALA A 84 2.39 -27.16 -1.78
CA ALA A 84 1.22 -27.98 -1.54
C ALA A 84 -0.04 -27.40 -2.22
N ARG A 85 -0.28 -26.09 -2.10
CA ARG A 85 -1.38 -25.39 -2.80
C ARG A 85 -1.25 -25.48 -4.32
N LYS A 86 -0.04 -25.31 -4.87
CA LYS A 86 0.23 -25.47 -6.31
C LYS A 86 0.01 -26.91 -6.79
N ARG A 87 0.28 -27.92 -5.96
CA ARG A 87 -0.03 -29.33 -6.30
C ARG A 87 -1.53 -29.59 -6.29
N ASN A 88 -2.24 -29.08 -5.28
CA ASN A 88 -3.68 -29.25 -5.17
C ASN A 88 -4.43 -28.56 -6.32
N SER A 89 -3.98 -27.38 -6.76
CA SER A 89 -4.57 -26.67 -7.90
C SER A 89 -4.30 -27.32 -9.27
N LYS A 90 -3.24 -28.13 -9.39
CA LYS A 90 -2.89 -28.86 -10.63
C LYS A 90 -3.57 -30.21 -10.79
N THR A 91 -4.42 -30.63 -9.85
CA THR A 91 -5.17 -31.89 -9.95
C THR A 91 -6.02 -31.88 -11.25
N PRO A 92 -5.86 -32.85 -12.15
CA PRO A 92 -6.24 -32.69 -13.55
C PRO A 92 -7.77 -32.62 -13.75
N ARG A 93 -8.15 -31.69 -14.65
CA ARG A 93 -9.50 -31.38 -15.18
C ARG A 93 -10.22 -32.55 -15.88
N THR A 94 -9.84 -33.79 -15.63
CA THR A 94 -10.33 -34.98 -16.34
C THR A 94 -11.81 -35.27 -16.06
N LYS A 95 -12.39 -34.75 -14.97
CA LYS A 95 -13.83 -34.92 -14.66
C LYS A 95 -14.75 -33.82 -15.22
N GLN A 96 -14.23 -32.76 -15.83
CA GLN A 96 -15.08 -31.67 -16.38
C GLN A 96 -15.39 -31.81 -17.87
N ARG A 97 -14.83 -32.80 -18.57
CA ARG A 97 -15.11 -33.03 -20.00
C ARG A 97 -16.37 -33.88 -20.26
N GLU A 98 -16.87 -34.66 -19.30
CA GLU A 98 -18.10 -35.44 -19.48
C GLU A 98 -19.40 -34.63 -19.30
N VAL A 99 -19.38 -33.52 -18.57
CA VAL A 99 -20.62 -32.75 -18.30
C VAL A 99 -20.89 -31.65 -19.33
N LYS A 100 -19.87 -31.20 -20.07
CA LYS A 100 -20.02 -30.08 -21.04
C LYS A 100 -20.46 -30.50 -22.45
N ALA A 101 -20.71 -31.79 -22.70
CA ALA A 101 -21.28 -32.26 -23.96
C ALA A 101 -22.82 -32.11 -24.02
N SER A 102 -23.50 -31.83 -22.89
CA SER A 102 -24.97 -31.91 -22.82
C SER A 102 -25.74 -30.60 -22.95
N ASN A 103 -25.14 -29.42 -22.79
CA ASN A 103 -25.91 -28.16 -22.74
C ASN A 103 -25.31 -27.08 -23.65
N ARG A 104 -25.79 -27.01 -24.89
CA ARG A 104 -25.54 -25.88 -25.79
C ARG A 104 -26.84 -25.47 -26.49
N THR A 105 -27.66 -24.68 -25.80
CA THR A 105 -28.78 -23.92 -26.40
C THR A 105 -28.38 -22.46 -26.59
N LYS A 106 -28.71 -21.92 -27.77
CA LYS A 106 -28.38 -20.58 -28.27
C LYS A 106 -29.34 -19.53 -27.69
N ILE A 107 -28.81 -18.36 -27.31
CA ILE A 107 -29.58 -17.10 -27.13
C ILE A 107 -28.80 -15.96 -27.82
N PRO A 108 -29.48 -15.03 -28.52
CA PRO A 108 -28.84 -14.03 -29.38
C PRO A 108 -28.43 -12.75 -28.66
N HIS A 109 -27.48 -12.05 -29.28
CA HIS A 109 -26.86 -10.78 -28.87
C HIS A 109 -27.77 -9.55 -29.06
N SER A 110 -27.59 -8.56 -28.20
CA SER A 110 -27.95 -7.15 -28.40
C SER A 110 -26.86 -6.21 -27.84
N PRO A 111 -26.77 -4.94 -28.32
CA PRO A 111 -25.50 -4.27 -28.58
C PRO A 111 -24.94 -3.36 -27.47
N SER A 112 -23.64 -3.12 -27.57
CA SER A 112 -22.72 -2.45 -26.66
C SER A 112 -22.79 -0.91 -26.67
N SER A 113 -22.67 -0.29 -25.49
CA SER A 113 -22.27 1.12 -25.32
C SER A 113 -20.76 1.24 -25.11
N ASN A 114 -20.12 2.11 -25.91
CA ASN A 114 -18.68 2.37 -25.92
C ASN A 114 -18.14 2.83 -24.56
N ARG A 115 -17.20 2.04 -24.02
CA ARG A 115 -16.31 2.42 -22.92
C ARG A 115 -14.88 2.28 -23.44
N SER A 116 -14.22 3.39 -23.72
CA SER A 116 -12.79 3.39 -24.05
C SER A 116 -11.97 3.18 -22.78
N SER A 117 -11.90 1.94 -22.31
CA SER A 117 -10.75 1.53 -21.50
C SER A 117 -9.54 1.54 -22.42
N ILE A 118 -8.56 2.40 -22.15
CA ILE A 118 -7.23 2.25 -22.73
C ILE A 118 -6.71 0.92 -22.19
N VAL A 119 -6.89 -0.13 -22.99
CA VAL A 119 -6.22 -1.41 -22.82
C VAL A 119 -4.75 -1.12 -23.13
N TYR A 120 -3.86 -1.46 -22.20
CA TYR A 120 -2.43 -1.46 -22.45
C TYR A 120 -2.13 -2.47 -23.57
N ASP A 121 -2.10 -2.03 -24.82
CA ASP A 121 -1.62 -2.85 -25.93
C ASP A 121 -0.10 -2.68 -26.04
N VAL A 122 0.59 -3.19 -25.02
CA VAL A 122 2.05 -3.34 -25.03
C VAL A 122 2.33 -4.82 -24.87
N SER A 123 2.82 -5.45 -25.95
CA SER A 123 3.15 -6.87 -25.94
C SER A 123 4.22 -7.14 -24.86
N PRO A 124 4.04 -8.13 -23.97
CA PRO A 124 5.05 -8.53 -22.99
C PRO A 124 6.42 -8.87 -23.61
N SER A 125 6.47 -9.18 -24.91
CA SER A 125 7.70 -9.49 -25.63
C SER A 125 8.60 -8.27 -25.88
N GLN A 126 8.07 -7.06 -25.94
CA GLN A 126 8.87 -5.84 -26.16
C GLN A 126 9.65 -5.45 -24.89
N ASN A 127 9.08 -5.66 -23.70
CA ASN A 127 9.74 -5.37 -22.43
C ASN A 127 10.95 -6.27 -22.11
N LEU A 128 10.97 -7.49 -22.66
CA LEU A 128 12.11 -8.42 -22.49
C LEU A 128 13.29 -8.08 -23.40
N ALA A 129 13.04 -7.57 -24.61
CA ALA A 129 14.09 -7.14 -25.53
C ALA A 129 14.79 -5.86 -25.02
N ASP A 130 14.03 -4.92 -24.46
CA ASP A 130 14.61 -3.73 -23.82
C ASP A 130 15.44 -4.11 -22.58
N MET A 131 15.07 -5.17 -21.84
CA MET A 131 15.89 -5.70 -20.74
C MET A 131 17.24 -6.29 -21.20
N GLU A 132 17.33 -6.82 -22.42
CA GLU A 132 18.59 -7.34 -22.96
C GLU A 132 19.49 -6.23 -23.52
N LEU A 133 18.93 -5.12 -24.02
CA LEU A 133 19.72 -3.97 -24.48
C LEU A 133 20.47 -3.23 -23.35
N PHE A 134 20.08 -3.44 -22.09
CA PHE A 134 20.77 -2.90 -20.91
C PHE A 134 21.88 -3.83 -20.36
N ARG A 135 22.18 -4.96 -21.01
CA ARG A 135 23.24 -5.89 -20.58
C ARG A 135 24.65 -5.48 -20.97
N GLU A 136 24.83 -4.59 -21.94
CA GLU A 136 26.16 -4.17 -22.41
C GLU A 136 26.45 -2.74 -21.97
N GLY A 137 26.99 -2.58 -20.75
CA GLY A 137 27.56 -1.31 -20.27
C GLY A 137 27.38 -1.06 -18.77
N ASP A 138 28.50 -1.14 -18.06
CA ASP A 138 28.78 -0.64 -16.71
C ASP A 138 28.03 -1.20 -15.48
N ASP A 139 28.86 -1.79 -14.61
CA ASP A 139 28.74 -2.13 -13.19
C ASP A 139 27.32 -2.47 -12.69
N VAL A 140 26.99 -3.76 -12.84
CA VAL A 140 25.63 -4.32 -12.70
C VAL A 140 25.30 -4.68 -11.25
N HIS A 141 26.25 -4.64 -10.31
CA HIS A 141 25.98 -5.10 -8.94
C HIS A 141 25.21 -4.11 -8.05
N SER A 142 25.15 -2.80 -8.36
CA SER A 142 24.38 -1.84 -7.53
C SER A 142 22.94 -1.56 -8.02
N LYS A 143 22.58 -2.01 -9.24
CA LYS A 143 21.25 -1.75 -9.84
C LYS A 143 20.15 -2.74 -9.42
N PHE A 144 20.50 -3.86 -8.79
CA PHE A 144 19.56 -4.95 -8.47
C PHE A 144 19.09 -5.02 -7.01
N ASP A 145 19.66 -4.22 -6.10
CA ASP A 145 19.23 -4.18 -4.68
C ASP A 145 17.76 -3.75 -4.49
N ILE A 146 17.16 -3.09 -5.49
CA ILE A 146 15.74 -2.69 -5.46
C ILE A 146 14.81 -3.92 -5.56
N PHE A 147 15.29 -5.02 -6.15
CA PHE A 147 14.47 -6.17 -6.51
C PHE A 147 14.66 -7.41 -5.61
N GLU A 148 15.68 -7.45 -4.75
CA GLU A 148 15.98 -8.65 -3.93
C GLU A 148 14.85 -9.01 -2.93
N ASP A 149 14.11 -8.00 -2.44
CA ASP A 149 12.98 -8.19 -1.53
C ASP A 149 11.61 -8.22 -2.25
N LEU A 150 11.58 -8.38 -3.57
CA LEU A 150 10.33 -8.54 -4.32
C LEU A 150 10.00 -10.01 -4.49
N ASN A 151 8.95 -10.46 -3.80
CA ASN A 151 8.22 -11.64 -4.26
C ASN A 151 7.48 -11.25 -5.54
N PHE A 152 8.10 -11.41 -6.70
CA PHE A 152 7.51 -11.08 -8.01
C PHE A 152 6.17 -11.79 -8.26
N GLU A 153 5.88 -12.90 -7.56
CA GLU A 153 4.55 -13.54 -7.59
C GLU A 153 3.43 -12.72 -6.90
N GLU A 154 3.76 -11.72 -6.07
CA GLU A 154 2.82 -10.78 -5.43
C GLU A 154 2.65 -9.46 -6.20
N MET A 155 3.37 -9.27 -7.31
CA MET A 155 3.12 -8.13 -8.18
C MET A 155 1.75 -8.26 -8.83
N VAL A 156 0.95 -7.21 -8.65
CA VAL A 156 -0.43 -7.18 -9.13
C VAL A 156 -0.42 -7.10 -10.65
N TYR A 157 -0.83 -8.20 -11.26
CA TYR A 157 -1.07 -8.25 -12.70
C TYR A 157 -2.37 -7.51 -13.05
N PRO A 158 -2.51 -6.97 -14.26
CA PRO A 158 -3.75 -6.34 -14.73
C PRO A 158 -5.02 -7.17 -14.52
N GLN A 159 -4.89 -8.50 -14.43
CA GLN A 159 -5.97 -9.44 -14.14
C GLN A 159 -6.51 -9.33 -12.70
N GLU A 160 -5.65 -9.02 -11.73
CA GLU A 160 -6.08 -8.83 -10.34
C GLU A 160 -6.87 -7.53 -10.19
N GLU A 161 -6.47 -6.46 -10.87
CA GLU A 161 -7.20 -5.20 -10.87
C GLU A 161 -8.62 -5.38 -11.44
N GLN A 162 -8.77 -6.17 -12.51
CA GLN A 162 -10.09 -6.54 -13.05
C GLN A 162 -10.92 -7.38 -12.07
N LYS A 163 -10.27 -8.31 -11.35
CA LYS A 163 -10.95 -9.10 -10.31
C LYS A 163 -11.40 -8.22 -9.14
N GLU A 164 -10.58 -7.25 -8.74
CA GLU A 164 -10.91 -6.29 -7.69
C GLU A 164 -12.10 -5.42 -8.09
N LEU A 165 -12.09 -4.88 -9.32
CA LEU A 165 -13.21 -4.13 -9.89
C LEU A 165 -14.50 -4.96 -9.90
N GLY A 166 -14.41 -6.27 -10.18
CA GLY A 166 -15.56 -7.18 -10.16
C GLY A 166 -16.14 -7.47 -8.76
N ILE A 167 -15.43 -7.11 -7.68
CA ILE A 167 -15.87 -7.32 -6.29
C ILE A 167 -16.47 -6.04 -5.69
N LEU A 168 -16.18 -4.87 -6.26
CA LEU A 168 -16.66 -3.60 -5.73
C LEU A 168 -18.17 -3.45 -5.87
N SER A 169 -18.79 -2.83 -4.87
CA SER A 169 -20.18 -2.43 -4.97
C SER A 169 -20.34 -1.28 -5.97
N GLU A 170 -21.55 -1.09 -6.49
CA GLU A 170 -21.87 0.05 -7.37
C GLU A 170 -21.59 1.40 -6.66
N THR A 171 -21.84 1.45 -5.35
CA THR A 171 -21.54 2.62 -4.52
C THR A 171 -20.04 2.90 -4.44
N ASP A 172 -19.19 1.88 -4.21
CA ASP A 172 -17.74 2.06 -4.16
C ASP A 172 -17.19 2.52 -5.52
N MET A 173 -17.72 1.95 -6.61
CA MET A 173 -17.35 2.33 -7.97
C MET A 173 -17.72 3.79 -8.26
N THR A 174 -18.92 4.21 -7.86
CA THR A 174 -19.37 5.60 -8.00
C THR A 174 -18.50 6.52 -7.16
N GLU A 175 -18.13 6.15 -5.93
CA GLU A 175 -17.22 6.93 -5.09
C GLU A 175 -15.83 7.09 -5.73
N ILE A 176 -15.27 6.03 -6.32
CA ILE A 176 -13.96 6.11 -7.01
C ILE A 176 -14.04 7.05 -8.21
N VAL A 177 -15.09 6.95 -9.04
CA VAL A 177 -15.28 7.84 -10.20
C VAL A 177 -15.47 9.29 -9.72
N ASN A 178 -16.28 9.50 -8.70
CA ASN A 178 -16.48 10.80 -8.07
C ASN A 178 -15.18 11.39 -7.55
N ASP A 179 -14.36 10.58 -6.88
CA ASP A 179 -13.06 10.98 -6.38
C ASP A 179 -12.08 11.33 -7.49
N LEU A 180 -12.07 10.59 -8.60
CA LEU A 180 -11.21 10.87 -9.76
C LEU A 180 -11.58 12.20 -10.43
N TYR A 181 -12.86 12.36 -10.75
CA TYR A 181 -13.35 13.47 -11.57
C TYR A 181 -13.86 14.65 -10.74
N GLY A 182 -13.76 14.60 -9.40
CA GLY A 182 -14.30 15.62 -8.50
C GLY A 182 -15.83 15.75 -8.53
N ILE A 183 -16.53 14.75 -9.07
CA ILE A 183 -17.99 14.70 -9.11
C ILE A 183 -18.50 14.31 -7.72
N GLY A 184 -19.65 14.83 -7.29
CA GLY A 184 -20.28 14.32 -6.07
C GLY A 184 -19.61 14.71 -4.75
N ILE A 185 -18.78 15.76 -4.73
CA ILE A 185 -18.37 16.44 -3.48
C ILE A 185 -19.63 17.06 -2.88
N SER A 186 -20.42 16.27 -2.16
CA SER A 186 -21.64 16.74 -1.53
C SER A 186 -21.22 17.71 -0.42
N ASN A 187 -21.68 18.96 -0.53
CA ASN A 187 -21.52 19.99 0.49
C ASN A 187 -22.37 19.70 1.74
N LYS A 188 -22.62 18.44 2.10
CA LYS A 188 -23.26 18.11 3.37
C LYS A 188 -22.29 18.47 4.49
N ARG A 189 -22.27 19.76 4.82
CA ARG A 189 -21.61 20.37 5.96
C ARG A 189 -22.35 19.94 7.21
N ALA A 190 -22.24 18.68 7.59
CA ALA A 190 -22.34 18.38 9.00
C ALA A 190 -21.25 19.23 9.67
N GLY A 191 -21.66 20.20 10.49
CA GLY A 191 -20.72 20.97 11.30
C GLY A 191 -20.21 20.11 12.44
N VAL A 192 -19.04 20.45 12.96
CA VAL A 192 -18.60 19.90 14.24
C VAL A 192 -19.41 20.61 15.33
N THR A 193 -20.21 19.85 16.06
CA THR A 193 -21.00 20.34 17.19
C THR A 193 -20.40 19.86 18.51
N ASP A 194 -20.74 20.52 19.62
CA ASP A 194 -20.32 20.07 20.95
C ASP A 194 -20.83 18.65 21.25
N GLU A 195 -21.99 18.26 20.73
CA GLU A 195 -22.51 16.90 20.84
C GLU A 195 -21.64 15.88 20.11
N THR A 196 -21.23 16.16 18.86
CA THR A 196 -20.33 15.24 18.12
C THR A 196 -18.97 15.10 18.78
N LEU A 197 -18.47 16.16 19.41
CA LEU A 197 -17.22 16.13 20.19
C LEU A 197 -17.38 15.31 21.48
N ARG A 198 -18.51 15.45 22.19
CA ARG A 198 -18.82 14.62 23.35
C ARG A 198 -18.84 13.14 22.99
N TRP A 199 -19.54 12.76 21.91
CA TRP A 199 -19.54 11.38 21.44
C TRP A 199 -18.16 10.88 21.02
N PHE A 200 -17.33 11.76 20.46
CA PHE A 200 -15.94 11.43 20.13
C PHE A 200 -15.12 11.10 21.37
N ASP A 201 -15.31 11.87 22.45
CA ASP A 201 -14.64 11.62 23.73
C ASP A 201 -15.16 10.32 24.39
N GLU A 202 -16.46 10.07 24.37
CA GLU A 202 -17.04 8.79 24.80
C GLU A 202 -16.45 7.60 24.01
N ALA A 203 -16.31 7.73 22.69
CA ALA A 203 -15.70 6.70 21.85
C ALA A 203 -14.21 6.51 22.12
N LEU A 204 -13.48 7.55 22.53
CA LEU A 204 -12.10 7.41 22.99
C LEU A 204 -12.02 6.67 24.33
N ASP A 205 -12.97 6.89 25.23
CA ASP A 205 -13.02 6.23 26.54
C ASP A 205 -13.21 4.71 26.43
N GLU A 206 -13.95 4.26 25.43
CA GLU A 206 -14.11 2.84 25.11
C GLU A 206 -12.82 2.16 24.61
N ILE A 207 -11.84 2.91 24.08
CA ILE A 207 -10.58 2.34 23.58
C ILE A 207 -9.68 1.97 24.77
N PRO A 208 -9.17 0.71 24.85
CA PRO A 208 -8.32 0.27 25.95
C PRO A 208 -7.10 1.16 26.17
N LEU A 209 -6.78 1.45 27.44
CA LEU A 209 -5.72 2.38 27.82
C LEU A 209 -4.37 2.09 27.14
N HIS A 210 -3.97 0.82 27.06
CA HIS A 210 -2.71 0.39 26.45
C HIS A 210 -2.61 0.77 24.95
N GLN A 211 -3.75 0.92 24.26
CA GLN A 211 -3.78 1.31 22.85
C GLN A 211 -3.69 2.83 22.67
N LYS A 212 -4.10 3.62 23.66
CA LYS A 212 -4.15 5.10 23.61
C LYS A 212 -3.10 5.80 24.48
N MET A 213 -2.06 5.10 24.91
CA MET A 213 -1.02 5.65 25.79
C MET A 213 -0.35 6.92 25.22
N SER A 214 -0.04 6.95 23.92
CA SER A 214 0.56 8.13 23.29
C SER A 214 -0.39 9.33 23.29
N LEU A 215 -1.68 9.11 23.08
CA LEU A 215 -2.71 10.15 23.18
C LEU A 215 -2.83 10.68 24.62
N VAL A 216 -2.85 9.81 25.63
CA VAL A 216 -2.89 10.21 27.05
C VAL A 216 -1.63 11.02 27.41
N LYS A 217 -0.46 10.62 26.91
CA LYS A 217 0.78 11.39 27.07
C LYS A 217 0.67 12.77 26.42
N ALA A 218 0.11 12.86 25.20
CA ALA A 218 -0.13 14.13 24.51
C ALA A 218 -1.06 15.06 25.30
N GLN A 219 -2.19 14.53 25.80
CA GLN A 219 -3.14 15.27 26.65
C GLN A 219 -2.48 15.86 27.90
N ARG A 220 -1.57 15.11 28.52
CA ARG A 220 -0.86 15.57 29.72
C ARG A 220 0.23 16.59 29.42
N ILE A 221 1.00 16.40 28.36
CA ILE A 221 2.16 17.26 28.03
C ILE A 221 1.71 18.56 27.40
N ASN A 222 0.77 18.50 26.45
CA ASN A 222 0.31 19.66 25.72
C ASN A 222 -1.18 19.52 25.33
N PRO A 223 -2.10 19.86 26.25
CA PRO A 223 -3.54 19.71 26.02
C PRO A 223 -4.05 20.56 24.84
N ASN A 224 -3.35 21.64 24.49
CA ASN A 224 -3.73 22.49 23.35
C ASN A 224 -3.54 21.79 22.00
N LEU A 225 -2.69 20.76 21.91
CA LEU A 225 -2.54 20.00 20.68
C LEU A 225 -3.66 19.00 20.44
N VAL A 226 -4.41 18.63 21.48
CA VAL A 226 -5.53 17.66 21.44
C VAL A 226 -6.88 18.35 21.60
N ASP A 227 -6.95 19.60 21.14
CA ASP A 227 -8.10 20.48 21.29
C ASP A 227 -9.27 20.08 20.37
N LYS A 228 -10.38 20.83 20.49
CA LYS A 228 -11.57 20.63 19.65
C LYS A 228 -11.24 20.76 18.15
N LYS A 229 -10.32 21.66 17.78
CA LYS A 229 -9.91 21.88 16.39
C LYS A 229 -9.21 20.65 15.82
N GLN A 230 -8.33 20.00 16.58
CA GLN A 230 -7.67 18.78 16.13
C GLN A 230 -8.67 17.63 15.97
N LYS A 231 -9.56 17.41 16.95
CA LYS A 231 -10.60 16.37 16.88
C LYS A 231 -11.53 16.57 15.67
N ALA A 232 -11.87 17.82 15.35
CA ALA A 232 -12.67 18.19 14.18
C ALA A 232 -12.10 17.67 12.86
N VAL A 233 -10.77 17.68 12.69
CA VAL A 233 -10.12 17.15 11.47
C VAL A 233 -10.42 15.66 11.28
N PHE A 234 -10.36 14.87 12.35
CA PHE A 234 -10.62 13.43 12.31
C PHE A 234 -12.11 13.12 12.11
N LEU A 235 -13.00 13.91 12.71
CA LEU A 235 -14.44 13.79 12.49
C LEU A 235 -14.80 14.05 11.02
N ARG A 236 -14.28 15.13 10.42
CA ARG A 236 -14.49 15.46 9.00
C ARG A 236 -13.90 14.39 8.08
N TRP A 237 -12.70 13.88 8.42
CA TRP A 237 -12.09 12.78 7.69
C TRP A 237 -12.96 11.51 7.71
N ALA A 238 -13.59 11.19 8.84
CA ALA A 238 -14.41 10.00 9.00
C ALA A 238 -15.88 10.18 8.57
N ASP A 239 -16.22 11.31 7.92
CA ASP A 239 -17.60 11.67 7.59
C ASP A 239 -18.53 11.58 8.81
N PHE A 240 -18.03 12.07 9.95
CA PHE A 240 -18.68 12.07 11.26
C PHE A 240 -19.00 10.69 11.83
N ASN A 241 -18.40 9.62 11.29
CA ASN A 241 -18.34 8.33 11.97
C ASN A 241 -17.39 8.44 13.17
N VAL A 242 -17.98 8.72 14.33
CA VAL A 242 -17.28 9.01 15.59
C VAL A 242 -16.30 7.90 15.98
N ARG A 243 -16.72 6.63 15.92
CA ARG A 243 -15.88 5.48 16.30
C ARG A 243 -14.67 5.33 15.37
N LYS A 244 -14.89 5.48 14.05
CA LYS A 244 -13.82 5.45 13.05
C LYS A 244 -12.84 6.60 13.24
N ALA A 245 -13.35 7.80 13.55
CA ALA A 245 -12.55 8.98 13.82
C ALA A 245 -11.68 8.80 15.07
N ALA A 246 -12.26 8.36 16.19
CA ALA A 246 -11.57 8.09 17.45
C ALA A 246 -10.46 7.03 17.28
N ALA A 247 -10.76 5.93 16.59
CA ALA A 247 -9.77 4.89 16.30
C ALA A 247 -8.59 5.41 15.47
N ARG A 248 -8.85 6.21 14.43
CA ARG A 248 -7.79 6.86 13.63
C ARG A 248 -6.99 7.85 14.47
N TYR A 249 -7.64 8.59 15.36
CA TYR A 249 -6.99 9.56 16.24
C TYR A 249 -5.99 8.92 17.22
N VAL A 250 -6.33 7.76 17.77
CA VAL A 250 -5.40 6.97 18.58
C VAL A 250 -4.22 6.47 17.74
N LYS A 251 -4.48 5.90 16.55
CA LYS A 251 -3.41 5.47 15.62
C LYS A 251 -2.49 6.62 15.25
N TYR A 252 -3.04 7.81 15.00
CA TYR A 252 -2.29 9.03 14.71
C TYR A 252 -1.27 9.35 15.80
N TRP A 253 -1.69 9.40 17.06
CA TRP A 253 -0.79 9.74 18.15
C TRP A 253 0.29 8.69 18.39
N ASN A 254 -0.04 7.40 18.24
CA ASN A 254 0.95 6.33 18.33
C ASN A 254 2.00 6.44 17.23
N ASN A 255 1.58 6.63 15.97
CA ASN A 255 2.49 6.80 14.83
C ASN A 255 3.30 8.10 14.91
N ARG A 256 2.69 9.18 15.43
CA ARG A 256 3.37 10.45 15.65
C ARG A 256 4.48 10.29 16.69
N GLN A 257 4.21 9.59 17.80
CA GLN A 257 5.24 9.29 18.80
C GLN A 257 6.35 8.40 18.23
N GLU A 258 6.01 7.38 17.44
CA GLU A 258 7.01 6.53 16.79
C GLU A 258 7.95 7.33 15.87
N LEU A 259 7.39 8.25 15.08
CA LEU A 259 8.14 9.02 14.09
C LEU A 259 8.95 10.20 14.67
N PHE A 260 8.39 10.88 15.68
CA PHE A 260 8.96 12.11 16.24
C PHE A 260 9.54 11.92 17.64
N GLY A 261 9.45 10.73 18.24
CA GLY A 261 9.91 10.49 19.61
C GLY A 261 9.20 11.38 20.62
N ASP A 262 9.96 12.01 21.52
CA ASP A 262 9.42 12.93 22.52
C ASP A 262 8.97 14.27 21.94
N ASP A 263 9.45 14.66 20.75
CA ASP A 263 9.00 15.89 20.07
C ASP A 263 7.60 15.75 19.47
N ALA A 264 7.04 14.53 19.44
CA ALA A 264 5.67 14.26 18.98
C ALA A 264 4.61 15.09 19.71
N PHE A 265 4.87 15.49 20.96
CA PHE A 265 3.92 16.17 21.85
C PHE A 265 4.02 17.70 21.79
N PHE A 266 4.71 18.23 20.78
CA PHE A 266 4.83 19.67 20.53
C PHE A 266 4.29 20.03 19.14
N PRO A 267 3.93 21.30 18.89
CA PRO A 267 3.51 21.75 17.57
C PRO A 267 4.51 21.31 16.49
N LEU A 268 3.99 20.91 15.31
CA LEU A 268 4.86 20.56 14.18
C LEU A 268 5.38 21.84 13.54
N THR A 269 6.45 22.40 14.11
CA THR A 269 7.09 23.64 13.66
C THR A 269 8.49 23.38 13.14
N LEU A 270 9.01 24.30 12.30
CA LEU A 270 10.32 24.19 11.67
C LEU A 270 11.49 24.20 12.65
N ASP A 271 11.30 24.77 13.84
CA ASP A 271 12.32 24.92 14.87
C ASP A 271 12.44 23.68 15.78
N ARG A 272 11.48 22.76 15.71
CA ARG A 272 11.45 21.61 16.62
C ARG A 272 11.16 20.29 15.93
N ALA A 273 10.03 20.18 15.23
CA ALA A 273 9.63 18.92 14.61
C ALA A 273 10.48 18.56 13.38
N LEU A 274 11.13 19.55 12.78
CA LEU A 274 12.06 19.40 11.67
C LEU A 274 13.43 19.92 12.11
N THR A 275 14.48 19.15 11.87
CA THR A 275 15.85 19.67 12.03
C THR A 275 16.17 20.64 10.89
N LYS A 276 17.24 21.43 11.02
CA LYS A 276 17.65 22.36 9.94
C LYS A 276 17.92 21.61 8.63
N GLU A 277 18.40 20.37 8.72
CA GLU A 277 18.64 19.48 7.58
C GLU A 277 17.33 19.03 6.93
N ASN A 278 16.25 18.86 7.70
CA ASN A 278 14.93 18.51 7.19
C ASN A 278 14.25 19.71 6.48
N ALA A 279 14.54 20.94 6.90
CA ALA A 279 13.91 22.14 6.32
C ALA A 279 14.21 22.28 4.81
N ILE A 280 15.39 21.85 4.36
CA ILE A 280 15.76 21.83 2.93
C ILE A 280 14.80 20.89 2.16
N MET A 281 14.38 19.78 2.77
CA MET A 281 13.45 18.81 2.18
C MET A 281 11.99 19.27 2.16
N LEU A 282 11.65 20.43 2.72
CA LEU A 282 10.29 20.95 2.57
C LEU A 282 10.01 21.40 1.13
N SER A 283 11.06 21.73 0.39
CA SER A 283 10.98 22.07 -1.03
C SER A 283 10.95 20.85 -1.95
N HIS A 284 11.41 19.67 -1.48
CA HIS A 284 11.57 18.43 -2.25
C HIS A 284 11.53 17.21 -1.31
N PRO A 285 10.84 16.09 -1.60
CA PRO A 285 10.28 15.69 -2.90
C PRO A 285 8.76 15.87 -3.02
N HIS A 286 8.07 16.32 -1.95
CA HIS A 286 6.61 16.45 -1.93
C HIS A 286 6.26 17.81 -1.35
N ARG A 287 5.69 18.69 -2.18
CA ARG A 287 5.25 20.03 -1.75
C ARG A 287 3.75 20.16 -1.91
N ILE A 288 3.12 20.94 -1.02
CA ILE A 288 1.74 21.36 -1.22
C ILE A 288 1.75 22.61 -2.09
N LEU A 289 1.03 22.58 -3.21
CA LEU A 289 0.86 23.76 -4.04
C LEU A 289 -0.11 24.74 -3.38
N THR A 290 0.11 26.03 -3.59
CA THR A 290 -0.81 27.07 -3.11
C THR A 290 -2.11 27.07 -3.90
N GLN A 291 -2.06 26.64 -5.17
CA GLN A 291 -3.23 26.41 -5.99
C GLN A 291 -3.95 25.13 -5.58
N LYS A 292 -5.27 25.18 -5.65
CA LYS A 292 -6.14 24.02 -5.58
C LYS A 292 -6.61 23.67 -6.98
N ASP A 293 -7.10 22.45 -7.14
CA ASP A 293 -7.78 22.09 -8.38
C ASP A 293 -9.16 22.77 -8.48
N ASN A 294 -9.87 22.56 -9.59
CA ASN A 294 -11.17 23.20 -9.84
C ASN A 294 -12.26 22.76 -8.84
N TYR A 295 -12.01 21.68 -8.10
CA TYR A 295 -12.91 21.16 -7.08
C TYR A 295 -12.54 21.63 -5.66
N GLY A 296 -11.43 22.33 -5.50
CA GLY A 296 -10.92 22.84 -4.22
C GLY A 296 -10.16 21.80 -3.38
N ARG A 297 -9.68 20.72 -4.00
CA ARG A 297 -8.77 19.74 -3.40
C ARG A 297 -7.36 20.33 -3.34
N ALA A 298 -6.63 20.05 -2.26
CA ALA A 298 -5.23 20.43 -2.17
C ALA A 298 -4.38 19.55 -3.11
N ILE A 299 -3.34 20.13 -3.70
CA ILE A 299 -2.48 19.42 -4.64
C ILE A 299 -1.13 19.15 -3.97
N ILE A 300 -0.81 17.86 -3.83
CA ILE A 300 0.53 17.40 -3.46
C ILE A 300 1.29 17.22 -4.76
N TRP A 301 2.33 18.01 -4.97
CA TRP A 301 3.26 17.85 -6.09
C TRP A 301 4.46 17.02 -5.65
N GLY A 302 4.56 15.83 -6.21
CA GLY A 302 5.68 14.91 -6.08
C GLY A 302 6.68 15.12 -7.22
N ASP A 303 7.92 15.40 -6.86
CA ASP A 303 9.03 15.43 -7.80
C ASP A 303 10.10 14.43 -7.31
N PRO A 304 10.39 13.36 -8.05
CA PRO A 304 11.36 12.34 -7.67
C PRO A 304 12.82 12.84 -7.81
N VAL A 305 13.08 14.13 -7.59
CA VAL A 305 14.43 14.70 -7.54
C VAL A 305 15.26 13.90 -6.53
N PRO A 306 16.53 13.59 -6.85
CA PRO A 306 17.47 13.02 -5.88
C PRO A 306 17.49 13.86 -4.60
N TYR A 307 16.97 13.30 -3.52
CA TYR A 307 17.47 13.66 -2.20
C TYR A 307 18.67 12.78 -1.91
N ASN A 308 19.70 13.35 -1.31
CA ASN A 308 20.88 12.60 -0.93
C ASN A 308 20.52 11.65 0.23
N ARG A 309 20.35 10.36 -0.07
CA ARG A 309 20.03 9.33 0.93
C ARG A 309 21.11 9.13 1.98
N ALA A 310 22.36 9.55 1.71
CA ALA A 310 23.42 9.56 2.70
C ALA A 310 23.24 10.69 3.73
N ILE A 311 22.52 11.75 3.37
CA ILE A 311 22.24 12.90 4.24
C ILE A 311 20.87 12.77 4.91
N HIS A 312 19.87 12.30 4.16
CA HIS A 312 18.48 12.28 4.61
C HIS A 312 17.96 10.87 4.78
N SER A 313 17.56 10.54 6.00
CA SER A 313 16.90 9.26 6.29
C SER A 313 15.46 9.24 5.77
N LYS A 314 14.92 8.04 5.57
CA LYS A 314 13.50 7.84 5.21
C LYS A 314 12.54 8.45 6.25
N GLU A 315 12.91 8.45 7.53
CA GLU A 315 12.15 9.09 8.60
C GLU A 315 12.15 10.61 8.45
N SER A 316 13.26 11.22 8.05
CA SER A 316 13.31 12.66 7.76
C SER A 316 12.41 13.05 6.58
N VAL A 317 12.39 12.26 5.50
CA VAL A 317 11.44 12.44 4.39
C VAL A 317 10.00 12.35 4.92
N LEU A 318 9.70 11.36 5.76
CA LEU A 318 8.37 11.15 6.29
C LEU A 318 7.93 12.28 7.24
N ARG A 319 8.82 12.80 8.07
CA ARG A 319 8.55 13.96 8.93
C ARG A 319 8.19 15.21 8.11
N CYS A 320 8.92 15.46 7.03
CA CYS A 320 8.62 16.56 6.10
C CYS A 320 7.26 16.36 5.42
N PHE A 321 6.95 15.13 5.00
CA PHE A 321 5.64 14.79 4.46
C PHE A 321 4.52 15.07 5.47
N TRP A 322 4.66 14.61 6.71
CA TRP A 322 3.69 14.87 7.79
C TRP A 322 3.49 16.37 8.04
N TYR A 323 4.58 17.15 8.10
CA TYR A 323 4.52 18.60 8.26
C TYR A 323 3.70 19.26 7.13
N ASN A 324 4.01 18.91 5.88
CA ASN A 324 3.31 19.45 4.71
C ASN A 324 1.81 19.10 4.71
N ILE A 325 1.45 17.88 5.08
CA ILE A 325 0.05 17.47 5.24
C ILE A 325 -0.63 18.27 6.36
N HIS A 326 0.03 18.46 7.50
CA HIS A 326 -0.53 19.21 8.61
C HIS A 326 -0.81 20.68 8.28
N ASN A 327 0.08 21.33 7.53
CA ASN A 327 -0.14 22.69 7.05
C ASN A 327 -1.36 22.77 6.13
N ALA A 328 -1.50 21.82 5.20
CA ALA A 328 -2.67 21.78 4.32
C ALA A 328 -3.98 21.50 5.07
N LEU A 329 -3.92 20.71 6.14
CA LEU A 329 -5.07 20.42 7.00
C LEU A 329 -5.48 21.59 7.89
N GLU A 330 -4.78 22.72 7.90
CA GLU A 330 -5.29 23.94 8.56
C GLU A 330 -6.53 24.51 7.86
N ASP A 331 -6.67 24.24 6.56
CA ASP A 331 -7.80 24.66 5.75
C ASP A 331 -8.97 23.66 5.85
N GLU A 332 -10.09 24.10 6.44
CA GLU A 332 -11.27 23.24 6.63
C GLU A 332 -11.88 22.73 5.31
N ALA A 333 -11.77 23.50 4.22
CA ALA A 333 -12.26 23.06 2.92
C ALA A 333 -11.40 21.89 2.40
N VAL A 334 -10.08 21.92 2.64
CA VAL A 334 -9.18 20.82 2.27
C VAL A 334 -9.48 19.56 3.10
N GLN A 335 -9.77 19.71 4.39
CA GLN A 335 -10.15 18.56 5.24
C GLN A 335 -11.37 17.80 4.69
N GLN A 336 -12.32 18.51 4.09
CA GLN A 336 -13.54 17.94 3.52
C GLN A 336 -13.33 17.42 2.09
N LYS A 337 -12.69 18.23 1.24
CA LYS A 337 -12.52 17.95 -0.19
C LYS A 337 -11.40 16.95 -0.47
N GLY A 338 -10.39 16.92 0.38
CA GLY A 338 -9.24 16.02 0.29
C GLY A 338 -8.10 16.55 -0.57
N PHE A 339 -7.28 15.61 -1.01
CA PHE A 339 -6.01 15.83 -1.69
C PHE A 339 -5.96 15.09 -3.02
N ILE A 340 -5.22 15.64 -3.98
CA ILE A 340 -4.72 14.89 -5.13
C ILE A 340 -3.20 14.86 -5.08
N LEU A 341 -2.60 13.75 -5.51
CA LEU A 341 -1.16 13.62 -5.66
C LEU A 341 -0.82 13.64 -7.15
N ILE A 342 0.01 14.59 -7.58
CA ILE A 342 0.56 14.62 -8.94
C ILE A 342 2.05 14.33 -8.82
N VAL A 343 2.52 13.27 -9.46
CA VAL A 343 3.94 12.91 -9.50
C VAL A 343 4.46 13.12 -10.92
N ASP A 344 5.41 14.03 -11.02
CA ASP A 344 6.07 14.37 -12.27
C ASP A 344 7.40 13.65 -12.38
N VAL A 345 7.52 12.72 -13.33
CA VAL A 345 8.72 11.88 -13.42
C VAL A 345 9.67 12.28 -14.56
N ARG A 346 9.54 13.50 -15.11
CA ARG A 346 10.40 14.00 -16.20
C ARG A 346 11.88 14.07 -15.83
N ASN A 347 12.18 14.51 -14.61
CA ASN A 347 13.55 14.88 -14.19
C ASN A 347 14.25 13.81 -13.35
N GLY A 348 13.57 12.68 -13.09
CA GLY A 348 14.09 11.63 -12.24
C GLY A 348 14.43 10.39 -13.04
N ASP A 349 15.67 9.90 -12.90
CA ASP A 349 15.92 8.48 -13.07
C ASP A 349 15.19 7.76 -11.94
N ILE A 350 13.93 7.42 -12.18
CA ILE A 350 13.05 6.74 -11.22
C ILE A 350 13.77 5.52 -10.62
N SER A 351 14.58 4.81 -11.42
CA SER A 351 15.34 3.65 -10.95
C SER A 351 16.29 4.00 -9.81
N LYS A 352 16.90 5.19 -9.83
CA LYS A 352 17.85 5.65 -8.80
C LYS A 352 17.17 6.32 -7.62
N HIS A 353 16.06 7.02 -7.86
CA HIS A 353 15.47 7.91 -6.85
C HIS A 353 14.27 7.32 -6.15
N PHE A 354 13.61 6.30 -6.72
CA PHE A 354 12.52 5.61 -6.06
C PHE A 354 12.99 4.87 -4.81
N ASP A 355 12.53 5.32 -3.64
CA ASP A 355 12.79 4.67 -2.36
C ASP A 355 11.52 3.93 -1.92
N ARG A 356 11.45 2.64 -2.23
CA ARG A 356 10.33 1.77 -1.89
C ARG A 356 9.98 1.82 -0.40
N ALA A 357 10.98 1.88 0.48
CA ALA A 357 10.76 1.87 1.92
C ALA A 357 10.13 3.20 2.37
N ALA A 358 10.65 4.33 1.88
CA ALA A 358 10.07 5.64 2.16
C ALA A 358 8.64 5.77 1.60
N GLU A 359 8.39 5.32 0.36
CA GLU A 359 7.04 5.32 -0.23
C GLU A 359 6.07 4.46 0.59
N LYS A 360 6.50 3.26 1.01
CA LYS A 360 5.68 2.38 1.84
C LYS A 360 5.32 3.04 3.17
N LEU A 361 6.24 3.73 3.82
CA LEU A 361 5.96 4.45 5.06
C LEU A 361 4.99 5.61 4.86
N LYS A 362 5.10 6.36 3.75
CA LYS A 362 4.16 7.44 3.42
C LYS A 362 2.76 6.92 3.15
N PHE A 363 2.61 5.91 2.28
CA PHE A 363 1.29 5.33 2.00
C PHE A 363 0.72 4.60 3.21
N HIS A 364 1.54 4.00 4.06
CA HIS A 364 1.09 3.51 5.35
C HIS A 364 0.53 4.66 6.21
N SER A 365 1.23 5.79 6.31
CA SER A 365 0.75 6.95 7.06
C SER A 365 -0.59 7.48 6.52
N ILE A 366 -0.71 7.61 5.19
CA ILE A 366 -1.95 8.03 4.51
C ILE A 366 -3.11 7.08 4.83
N ASN A 367 -2.87 5.77 4.72
CA ASN A 367 -3.92 4.76 4.85
C ASN A 367 -4.31 4.47 6.30
N GLU A 368 -3.36 4.55 7.24
CA GLU A 368 -3.55 4.05 8.60
C GLU A 368 -3.80 5.11 9.67
N CYS A 369 -3.20 6.31 9.55
CA CYS A 369 -3.17 7.23 10.70
C CYS A 369 -3.42 8.71 10.37
N LEU A 370 -3.03 9.22 9.20
CA LEU A 370 -3.27 10.62 8.85
C LEU A 370 -4.76 10.86 8.53
N PRO A 371 -5.38 11.94 9.03
CA PRO A 371 -6.77 12.28 8.71
C PRO A 371 -6.86 13.00 7.35
N MET A 372 -6.28 12.41 6.31
CA MET A 372 -6.31 12.94 4.95
C MET A 372 -7.11 12.02 4.02
N LYS A 373 -7.85 12.61 3.08
CA LYS A 373 -8.56 11.89 2.02
C LYS A 373 -7.80 12.04 0.72
N LEU A 374 -6.98 11.05 0.35
CA LEU A 374 -6.31 11.05 -0.95
C LEU A 374 -7.30 10.57 -2.03
N LYS A 375 -7.69 11.48 -2.93
CA LYS A 375 -8.75 11.30 -3.93
C LYS A 375 -8.27 10.72 -5.24
N SER A 376 -7.08 11.12 -5.67
CA SER A 376 -6.47 10.58 -6.88
C SER A 376 -4.95 10.69 -6.85
N VAL A 377 -4.30 9.82 -7.63
CA VAL A 377 -2.86 9.84 -7.87
C VAL A 377 -2.65 9.93 -9.38
N HIS A 378 -1.99 10.98 -9.84
CA HIS A 378 -1.70 11.25 -11.24
C HIS A 378 -0.20 11.11 -11.47
N ILE A 379 0.22 10.21 -12.35
CA ILE A 379 1.61 10.14 -12.82
C ILE A 379 1.68 10.79 -14.19
N ILE A 380 2.61 11.71 -14.37
CA ILE A 380 2.80 12.40 -15.66
C ILE A 380 4.17 12.09 -16.24
N ARG A 381 4.20 11.88 -17.55
CA ARG A 381 5.43 11.63 -18.33
C ARG A 381 6.26 10.43 -17.82
N PRO A 382 5.64 9.26 -17.57
CA PRO A 382 6.41 8.07 -17.24
C PRO A 382 7.39 7.74 -18.35
N SER A 383 8.66 7.55 -17.99
CA SER A 383 9.62 6.89 -18.88
C SER A 383 9.22 5.43 -19.09
N THR A 384 9.82 4.75 -20.07
CA THR A 384 9.64 3.30 -20.28
C THR A 384 9.88 2.52 -18.98
N PHE A 385 10.91 2.91 -18.22
CA PHE A 385 11.20 2.33 -16.91
C PHE A 385 10.11 2.61 -15.86
N GLY A 386 9.44 3.76 -15.95
CA GLY A 386 8.27 4.07 -15.12
C GLY A 386 7.21 2.96 -15.20
N TYR A 387 6.90 2.46 -16.40
CA TYR A 387 5.94 1.37 -16.58
C TYR A 387 6.37 0.06 -15.91
N LEU A 388 7.67 -0.22 -15.85
CA LEU A 388 8.19 -1.40 -15.19
C LEU A 388 7.92 -1.37 -13.68
N ILE A 389 8.03 -0.20 -13.04
CA ILE A 389 7.83 -0.08 -11.60
C ILE A 389 6.38 0.25 -11.18
N MET A 390 5.50 0.58 -12.14
CA MET A 390 4.10 0.90 -11.84
C MET A 390 3.37 -0.18 -11.03
N PRO A 391 3.52 -1.50 -11.31
CA PRO A 391 2.86 -2.51 -10.49
C PRO A 391 3.36 -2.52 -9.04
N ILE A 392 4.63 -2.18 -8.81
CA ILE A 392 5.23 -2.06 -7.47
C ILE A 392 4.62 -0.85 -6.74
N ILE A 393 4.53 0.31 -7.40
CA ILE A 393 3.88 1.50 -6.84
C ILE A 393 2.41 1.19 -6.50
N LYS A 394 1.66 0.62 -7.45
CA LYS A 394 0.27 0.20 -7.26
C LYS A 394 0.11 -0.83 -6.13
N PHE A 395 1.10 -1.69 -5.89
CA PHE A 395 1.12 -2.59 -4.74
C PHE A 395 1.27 -1.83 -3.41
N ILE A 396 2.26 -0.92 -3.33
CA ILE A 396 2.54 -0.12 -2.13
C ILE A 396 1.36 0.76 -1.74
N ILE A 397 0.72 1.38 -2.73
CA ILE A 397 -0.42 2.29 -2.56
C ILE A 397 -1.65 1.58 -1.96
N GLY A 398 -1.79 0.28 -2.23
CA GLY A 398 -2.91 -0.54 -1.76
C GLY A 398 -4.13 -0.48 -2.67
N ARG A 399 -5.07 -1.39 -2.41
CA ARG A 399 -6.21 -1.71 -3.30
C ARG A 399 -7.10 -0.51 -3.61
N ILE A 400 -7.48 0.24 -2.57
CA ILE A 400 -8.43 1.35 -2.66
C ILE A 400 -7.88 2.51 -3.51
N LEU A 401 -6.61 2.87 -3.32
CA LEU A 401 -5.99 3.99 -4.02
C LEU A 401 -5.45 3.60 -5.40
N ARG A 402 -5.15 2.32 -5.65
CA ARG A 402 -4.75 1.83 -6.98
C ARG A 402 -5.81 2.12 -8.05
N LEU A 403 -7.08 2.00 -7.71
CA LEU A 403 -8.19 2.28 -8.63
C LEU A 403 -8.40 3.79 -8.86
N ARG A 404 -7.75 4.63 -8.06
CA ARG A 404 -7.73 6.10 -8.19
C ARG A 404 -6.42 6.59 -8.85
N PHE A 405 -5.69 5.68 -9.49
CA PHE A 405 -4.40 5.95 -10.10
C PHE A 405 -4.57 6.19 -11.60
N VAL A 406 -4.12 7.35 -12.07
CA VAL A 406 -4.22 7.79 -13.47
C VAL A 406 -2.81 8.06 -14.00
N VAL A 407 -2.54 7.59 -15.21
CA VAL A 407 -1.26 7.80 -15.89
C VAL A 407 -1.51 8.66 -17.12
N HIS A 408 -0.78 9.77 -17.23
CA HIS A 408 -0.86 10.70 -18.35
C HIS A 408 0.41 10.60 -19.20
N THR A 409 0.22 10.33 -20.49
CA THR A 409 1.27 10.05 -21.47
C THR A 409 1.00 10.81 -22.75
N GLY A 410 2.05 11.11 -23.50
CA GLY A 410 1.96 11.86 -24.76
C GLY A 410 2.77 13.15 -24.72
N THR A 411 2.48 14.03 -25.67
CA THR A 411 2.98 15.39 -25.76
C THR A 411 2.50 16.24 -24.57
N GLU A 412 3.18 17.37 -24.31
CA GLU A 412 2.76 18.27 -23.24
C GLU A 412 1.31 18.73 -23.42
N LYS A 413 0.90 19.06 -24.65
CA LYS A 413 -0.47 19.43 -24.97
C LYS A 413 -1.48 18.32 -24.63
N GLU A 414 -1.21 17.08 -25.02
CA GLU A 414 -2.11 15.93 -24.71
C GLU A 414 -2.22 15.68 -23.20
N ILE A 415 -1.13 15.87 -22.45
CA ILE A 415 -1.13 15.75 -20.99
C ILE A 415 -1.99 16.86 -20.36
N LEU A 416 -1.83 18.11 -20.81
CA LEU A 416 -2.61 19.25 -20.34
C LEU A 416 -4.10 19.08 -20.65
N GLU A 417 -4.44 18.69 -21.87
CA GLU A 417 -5.80 18.35 -22.28
C GLU A 417 -6.39 17.22 -21.42
N SER A 418 -5.59 16.18 -21.13
CA SER A 418 -6.01 15.08 -20.26
C SER A 418 -6.35 15.56 -18.84
N PHE A 419 -5.55 16.46 -18.26
CA PHE A 419 -5.80 17.00 -16.92
C PHE A 419 -7.08 17.81 -16.79
N SER A 420 -7.47 18.52 -17.85
CA SER A 420 -8.72 19.29 -17.86
C SER A 420 -9.93 18.41 -17.54
N SER A 421 -9.93 17.15 -18.00
CA SER A 421 -11.00 16.18 -17.71
C SER A 421 -11.10 15.80 -16.22
N TYR A 422 -10.02 15.95 -15.46
CA TYR A 422 -9.97 15.70 -14.01
C TYR A 422 -10.11 16.98 -13.17
N GLY A 423 -10.43 18.11 -13.81
CA GLY A 423 -10.55 19.42 -13.17
C GLY A 423 -9.24 20.00 -12.65
N ILE A 424 -8.12 19.65 -13.28
CA ILE A 424 -6.80 20.19 -12.94
C ILE A 424 -6.42 21.21 -14.02
N SER A 425 -6.26 22.47 -13.62
CA SER A 425 -5.96 23.57 -14.56
C SER A 425 -4.56 23.43 -15.16
N GLU A 426 -4.43 23.73 -16.46
CA GLU A 426 -3.16 23.71 -17.19
C GLU A 426 -2.12 24.64 -16.57
N ASP A 427 -2.54 25.81 -16.07
CA ASP A 427 -1.66 26.79 -15.43
C ASP A 427 -0.95 26.21 -14.20
N ILE A 428 -1.61 25.31 -13.47
CA ILE A 428 -1.02 24.64 -12.32
C ILE A 428 0.16 23.80 -12.81
N ILE A 429 -0.04 22.98 -13.83
CA ILE A 429 1.00 22.09 -14.38
C ILE A 429 2.15 22.93 -14.96
N LEU A 430 1.84 23.93 -15.79
CA LEU A 430 2.82 24.80 -16.45
C LEU A 430 3.65 25.61 -15.44
N SER A 431 3.06 26.02 -14.31
CA SER A 431 3.81 26.74 -13.27
C SER A 431 4.85 25.88 -12.56
N GLN A 432 4.69 24.55 -12.59
CA GLN A 432 5.63 23.61 -11.98
C GLN A 432 6.71 23.17 -12.96
N THR A 433 6.42 23.11 -14.27
CA THR A 433 7.37 22.66 -15.29
C THR A 433 8.41 23.70 -15.69
N ARG A 434 8.17 24.98 -15.39
CA ARG A 434 9.08 26.11 -15.66
C ARG A 434 10.10 26.36 -14.55
N ARG A 435 10.02 25.63 -13.44
CA ARG A 435 10.99 25.66 -12.34
C ARG A 435 11.98 24.54 -12.52
#